data_AF-A0A927CIR4-F1
#
_entry.id   AF-A0A927CIR4-F1
#
_cell.length_a   1.000
_cell.length_b   1.000
_cell.length_c   1.000
_cell.angle_alpha   90.00
_cell.angle_beta   90.00
_cell.angle_gamma   90.00
#
_symmetry.space_group_name_H-M   'P 1'
#
loop_
_entity.id
_entity.type
_entity.pdbx_description
1 polymer ?
#
loop_
_entity_poly.entity_id
_entity_poly.type
_entity_poly.pdbx_seq_one_letter_code
_entity_poly.pdbx_strand_id
1 'polypeptide(L)'
;MVGTNTYPVKQSQFVTDRVGWVLPVQPAEPASPLLVTTDGGTSWQAEVTPQVKEALEEEKSRLRRISREAALYATPEQAKQTMGTEWVILPEQASPGDVMLVRHNKPGQVEWNGKTYTLQPFGAGYFTYIPIPLSVKAGSYPIGDKQLTIQAKKFDTQYLQVTQQMESMKQDTQRIQADQKKINEARSQSEPEFLFDSAFIQPVEGRLTTPYGHTRYVNGKYDSSHLAIDLAAKEGTPIKATNDGVVVLAEMLYLTGNAIYLDHGMGLFSQYAHMSELKVKAGDRVKKGDIIGLVGTTGFSTGPHLHFTFWVHNVQANPNLFFNKLPFQW
;
A
#
# COMPACT_ATOMS: atom_id res chain seq x y z
N MET A 1 21.83 46.60 2.21
CA MET A 1 20.39 46.75 2.49
C MET A 1 19.67 46.77 1.15
N VAL A 2 19.00 45.68 0.77
CA VAL A 2 18.17 45.65 -0.44
C VAL A 2 16.88 46.40 -0.11
N GLY A 3 16.63 47.54 -0.76
CA GLY A 3 15.50 48.42 -0.43
C GLY A 3 14.16 47.75 -0.71
N THR A 4 13.25 47.78 0.26
CA THR A 4 11.85 47.40 0.07
C THR A 4 11.06 48.62 -0.40
N ASN A 5 10.71 48.65 -1.69
CA ASN A 5 9.78 49.66 -2.22
C ASN A 5 8.34 49.17 -2.02
N THR A 6 7.50 50.00 -1.41
CA THR A 6 6.06 49.74 -1.26
C THR A 6 5.29 50.50 -2.34
N TYR A 7 4.39 49.81 -3.05
CA TYR A 7 3.55 50.40 -4.08
C TYR A 7 2.07 50.18 -3.75
N PRO A 8 1.19 51.18 -3.91
CA PRO A 8 -0.24 50.95 -3.85
C PRO A 8 -0.66 49.97 -4.96
N VAL A 9 -1.58 49.07 -4.66
CA VAL A 9 -2.04 48.02 -5.60
C VAL A 9 -3.33 48.45 -6.28
N LYS A 10 -3.35 48.43 -7.62
CA LYS A 10 -4.54 48.72 -8.42
C LYS A 10 -5.45 47.50 -8.49
N GLN A 11 -4.84 46.34 -8.76
CA GLN A 11 -5.52 45.07 -8.90
C GLN A 11 -4.55 43.94 -8.57
N SER A 12 -5.03 42.86 -7.98
CA SER A 12 -4.28 41.62 -7.77
C SER A 12 -5.18 40.41 -7.95
N GLN A 13 -4.57 39.28 -8.25
CA GLN A 13 -5.24 37.98 -8.23
C GLN A 13 -4.24 36.89 -7.89
N PHE A 14 -4.63 36.03 -6.97
CA PHE A 14 -3.90 34.79 -6.66
C PHE A 14 -4.61 33.62 -7.35
N VAL A 15 -3.84 32.84 -8.10
CA VAL A 15 -4.29 31.61 -8.75
C VAL A 15 -4.15 30.43 -7.78
N THR A 16 -3.14 30.49 -6.91
CA THR A 16 -2.96 29.61 -5.76
C THR A 16 -2.54 30.42 -4.54
N ASP A 17 -2.37 29.80 -3.38
CA ASP A 17 -1.80 30.44 -2.20
C ASP A 17 -0.35 30.93 -2.41
N ARG A 18 0.34 30.42 -3.43
CA ARG A 18 1.73 30.75 -3.76
C ARG A 18 1.87 31.61 -5.00
N VAL A 19 1.05 31.35 -6.01
CA VAL A 19 1.15 31.99 -7.32
C VAL A 19 0.09 33.05 -7.48
N GLY A 20 0.53 34.27 -7.76
CA GLY A 20 -0.36 35.39 -8.00
C GLY A 20 0.30 36.46 -8.85
N TRP A 21 -0.49 37.46 -9.21
CA TRP A 21 -0.02 38.64 -9.89
C TRP A 21 -0.61 39.90 -9.28
N VAL A 22 0.10 41.02 -9.47
CA VAL A 22 -0.33 42.34 -9.04
C VAL A 22 -0.03 43.39 -10.10
N LEU A 23 -0.94 44.35 -10.23
CA LEU A 23 -0.80 45.55 -11.03
C LEU A 23 -0.67 46.75 -10.07
N PRO A 24 0.53 47.35 -9.93
CA PRO A 24 0.73 48.49 -9.04
C PRO A 24 0.16 49.81 -9.62
N VAL A 25 -0.31 50.70 -8.74
CA VAL A 25 -0.69 52.09 -9.05
C VAL A 25 0.57 52.95 -9.15
N GLN A 26 0.71 53.71 -10.23
CA GLN A 26 1.88 54.55 -10.50
C GLN A 26 1.76 55.99 -9.95
N PRO A 27 2.89 56.57 -9.51
CA PRO A 27 3.18 57.99 -9.68
C PRO A 27 4.00 58.21 -10.98
N ALA A 28 3.32 58.57 -12.07
CA ALA A 28 3.81 59.41 -13.19
C ALA A 28 4.97 59.00 -14.16
N GLU A 29 5.24 57.73 -14.49
CA GLU A 29 6.11 57.35 -15.66
C GLU A 29 5.72 55.98 -16.29
N PRO A 30 6.09 55.61 -17.54
CA PRO A 30 5.26 54.76 -18.39
C PRO A 30 5.25 53.25 -18.06
N ALA A 31 4.06 52.64 -18.21
CA ALA A 31 3.70 51.21 -18.18
C ALA A 31 4.27 50.36 -17.03
N SER A 32 3.52 50.24 -15.92
CA SER A 32 3.79 49.27 -14.86
C SER A 32 3.81 47.84 -15.42
N PRO A 33 4.93 47.10 -15.31
CA PRO A 33 4.89 45.68 -15.61
C PRO A 33 3.99 44.97 -14.59
N LEU A 34 3.22 44.00 -15.06
CA LEU A 34 2.49 43.08 -14.21
C LEU A 34 3.52 42.32 -13.36
N LEU A 35 3.44 42.44 -12.05
CA LEU A 35 4.36 41.75 -11.15
C LEU A 35 3.79 40.37 -10.81
N VAL A 36 4.62 39.35 -10.84
CA VAL A 36 4.25 37.96 -10.51
C VAL A 36 4.94 37.53 -9.23
N THR A 37 4.24 36.79 -8.39
CA THR A 37 4.79 36.10 -7.22
C THR A 37 4.59 34.59 -7.39
N THR A 38 5.55 33.83 -6.87
CA THR A 38 5.49 32.36 -6.77
C THR A 38 5.70 31.87 -5.33
N ASP A 39 5.70 32.80 -4.36
CA ASP A 39 5.99 32.56 -2.94
C ASP A 39 4.97 33.24 -2.00
N GLY A 40 3.73 33.41 -2.49
CA GLY A 40 2.63 33.94 -1.68
C GLY A 40 2.71 35.45 -1.45
N GLY A 41 3.40 36.18 -2.34
CA GLY A 41 3.58 37.62 -2.25
C GLY A 41 4.76 38.07 -1.40
N THR A 42 5.65 37.14 -1.02
CA THR A 42 6.89 37.47 -0.29
C THR A 42 7.87 38.18 -1.21
N SER A 43 7.93 37.79 -2.48
CA SER A 43 8.70 38.44 -3.54
C SER A 43 7.87 38.63 -4.81
N TRP A 44 8.23 39.64 -5.59
CA TRP A 44 7.52 40.07 -6.80
C TRP A 44 8.52 40.33 -7.93
N GLN A 45 8.27 39.75 -9.09
CA GLN A 45 9.13 39.88 -10.27
C GLN A 45 8.36 40.53 -11.43
N ALA A 46 8.98 41.50 -12.10
CA ALA A 46 8.40 42.22 -13.23
C ALA A 46 8.41 41.43 -14.55
N GLU A 47 9.19 40.35 -14.61
CA GLU A 47 9.35 39.51 -15.79
C GLU A 47 9.14 38.04 -15.44
N VAL A 48 8.62 37.27 -16.41
CA VAL A 48 8.53 35.81 -16.31
C VAL A 48 9.90 35.22 -16.68
N THR A 49 10.83 35.31 -15.73
CA THR A 49 12.18 34.75 -15.81
C THR A 49 12.14 33.21 -15.91
N PRO A 50 13.21 32.53 -16.36
CA PRO A 50 13.30 31.07 -16.30
C PRO A 50 12.99 30.51 -14.90
N GLN A 51 13.42 31.21 -13.84
CA GLN A 51 13.15 30.86 -12.45
C GLN A 51 11.65 30.93 -12.11
N VAL A 52 10.94 31.96 -12.59
CA VAL A 52 9.48 32.04 -12.44
C VAL A 52 8.80 30.91 -13.19
N LYS A 53 9.24 30.57 -14.41
CA LYS A 53 8.68 29.44 -15.17
C LYS A 53 8.85 28.11 -14.43
N GLU A 54 10.04 27.87 -13.88
CA GLU A 54 10.34 26.69 -13.09
C GLU A 54 9.42 26.61 -11.86
N ALA A 55 9.30 27.69 -11.08
CA ALA A 55 8.41 27.74 -9.93
C ALA A 55 6.92 27.54 -10.29
N LEU A 56 6.47 28.01 -11.46
CA LEU A 56 5.12 27.74 -11.96
C LEU A 56 4.91 26.27 -12.32
N GLU A 57 5.90 25.60 -12.93
CA GLU A 57 5.83 24.16 -13.23
C GLU A 57 5.91 23.29 -11.96
N GLU A 58 6.70 23.70 -10.98
CA GLU A 58 6.72 23.09 -9.64
C GLU A 58 5.35 23.20 -8.96
N GLU A 59 4.71 24.37 -9.05
CA GLU A 59 3.38 24.57 -8.48
C GLU A 59 2.32 23.72 -9.19
N LYS A 60 2.34 23.66 -10.53
CA LYS A 60 1.47 22.74 -11.29
C LYS A 60 1.69 21.28 -10.85
N SER A 61 2.93 20.87 -10.67
CA SER A 61 3.28 19.53 -10.21
C SER A 61 2.81 19.28 -8.77
N ARG A 62 2.87 20.29 -7.89
CA ARG A 62 2.30 20.23 -6.54
C ARG A 62 0.79 20.04 -6.58
N LEU A 63 0.06 20.80 -7.39
CA LEU A 63 -1.40 20.68 -7.53
C LEU A 63 -1.81 19.31 -8.07
N ARG A 64 -1.08 18.77 -9.05
CA ARG A 64 -1.32 17.41 -9.56
C ARG A 64 -1.14 16.35 -8.47
N ARG A 65 -0.09 16.48 -7.66
CA ARG A 65 0.17 15.58 -6.52
C ARG A 65 -0.95 15.65 -5.47
N ILE A 66 -1.42 16.85 -5.13
CA ILE A 66 -2.57 17.06 -4.24
C ILE A 66 -3.81 16.40 -4.81
N SER A 67 -4.12 16.64 -6.09
CA SER A 67 -5.29 16.07 -6.75
C SER A 67 -5.23 14.53 -6.82
N ARG A 68 -4.05 13.95 -7.07
CA ARG A 68 -3.85 12.49 -7.11
C ARG A 68 -4.13 11.85 -5.76
N GLU A 69 -3.64 12.45 -4.67
CA GLU A 69 -3.90 11.94 -3.32
C GLU A 69 -5.37 12.12 -2.92
N ALA A 70 -5.92 13.32 -3.16
CA ALA A 70 -7.27 13.67 -2.75
C ALA A 70 -8.33 12.72 -3.37
N ALA A 71 -8.10 12.25 -4.60
CA ALA A 71 -9.00 11.35 -5.32
C ALA A 71 -9.12 9.94 -4.70
N LEU A 72 -8.24 9.56 -3.77
CA LEU A 72 -8.25 8.23 -3.15
C LEU A 72 -9.13 8.16 -1.90
N TYR A 73 -9.40 9.30 -1.26
CA TYR A 73 -10.30 9.38 -0.11
C TYR A 73 -11.77 9.33 -0.53
N ALA A 74 -12.65 8.97 0.40
CA ALA A 74 -14.06 8.77 0.08
C ALA A 74 -14.77 10.08 -0.26
N THR A 75 -14.42 11.19 0.40
CA THR A 75 -15.01 12.52 0.17
C THR A 75 -13.95 13.63 0.11
N PRO A 76 -14.23 14.76 -0.56
CA PRO A 76 -13.37 15.95 -0.53
C PRO A 76 -13.11 16.49 0.88
N GLU A 77 -14.10 16.41 1.78
CA GLU A 77 -13.97 16.84 3.17
C GLU A 77 -12.99 15.96 3.94
N GLN A 78 -13.08 14.64 3.76
CA GLN A 78 -12.12 13.69 4.34
C GLN A 78 -10.72 13.96 3.79
N ALA A 79 -10.58 14.14 2.47
CA ALA A 79 -9.31 14.49 1.86
C ALA A 79 -8.70 15.75 2.48
N LYS A 80 -9.50 16.83 2.61
CA LYS A 80 -9.05 18.09 3.21
C LYS A 80 -8.61 17.92 4.67
N GLN A 81 -9.37 17.17 5.48
CA GLN A 81 -9.04 16.92 6.88
C GLN A 81 -7.76 16.09 7.02
N THR A 82 -7.69 14.97 6.29
CA THR A 82 -6.54 14.07 6.31
C THR A 82 -5.28 14.77 5.81
N MET A 83 -5.38 15.53 4.72
CA MET A 83 -4.25 16.22 4.11
C MET A 83 -3.75 17.41 4.92
N GLY A 84 -4.64 18.06 5.68
CA GLY A 84 -4.29 19.17 6.57
C GLY A 84 -3.71 18.77 7.92
N THR A 85 -3.71 17.48 8.26
CA THR A 85 -3.16 16.97 9.53
C THR A 85 -1.71 16.49 9.33
N GLU A 86 -0.85 16.69 10.34
CA GLU A 86 0.54 16.22 10.29
C GLU A 86 0.59 14.69 10.25
N TRP A 87 0.07 14.01 11.29
CA TRP A 87 -0.04 12.55 11.33
C TRP A 87 -1.47 12.06 11.14
N VAL A 88 -1.65 11.00 10.37
CA VAL A 88 -2.93 10.29 10.23
C VAL A 88 -2.69 8.79 10.23
N ILE A 89 -3.56 8.04 10.92
CA ILE A 89 -3.61 6.57 10.90
C ILE A 89 -4.98 6.16 10.38
N LEU A 90 -5.01 5.29 9.37
CA LEU A 90 -6.24 4.81 8.76
C LEU A 90 -6.30 3.28 8.82
N PRO A 91 -7.30 2.70 9.50
CA PRO A 91 -8.13 3.29 10.56
C PRO A 91 -7.33 3.58 11.84
N GLU A 92 -7.95 4.21 12.84
CA GLU A 92 -7.33 4.45 14.16
C GLU A 92 -7.48 3.25 15.13
N GLN A 93 -8.18 2.21 14.69
CA GLN A 93 -8.40 0.99 15.45
C GLN A 93 -8.09 -0.23 14.60
N ALA A 94 -7.44 -1.22 15.19
CA ALA A 94 -7.08 -2.45 14.51
C ALA A 94 -7.25 -3.66 15.42
N SER A 95 -7.26 -4.84 14.83
CA SER A 95 -7.09 -6.11 15.52
C SER A 95 -5.85 -6.85 15.02
N PRO A 96 -5.35 -7.85 15.76
CA PRO A 96 -4.34 -8.77 15.24
C PRO A 96 -4.75 -9.34 13.87
N GLY A 97 -3.81 -9.33 12.93
CA GLY A 97 -4.02 -9.66 11.52
C GLY A 97 -4.31 -8.47 10.62
N ASP A 98 -4.61 -7.29 11.18
CA ASP A 98 -4.97 -6.13 10.37
C ASP A 98 -3.75 -5.32 9.89
N VAL A 99 -4.00 -4.32 9.05
CA VAL A 99 -3.00 -3.44 8.46
C VAL A 99 -3.51 -2.01 8.53
N MET A 100 -2.68 -1.10 9.01
CA MET A 100 -2.96 0.33 9.03
C MET A 100 -2.20 1.04 7.91
N LEU A 101 -2.78 2.11 7.38
CA LEU A 101 -2.07 3.07 6.54
C LEU A 101 -1.72 4.30 7.40
N VAL A 102 -0.43 4.60 7.50
CA VAL A 102 0.06 5.82 8.16
C VAL A 102 0.41 6.83 7.09
N ARG A 103 0.01 8.09 7.33
CA ARG A 103 0.34 9.26 6.52
C ARG A 103 1.00 10.32 7.38
N HIS A 104 2.03 10.96 6.83
CA HIS A 104 2.62 12.18 7.34
C HIS A 104 2.75 13.28 6.26
N ASN A 105 2.75 14.56 6.63
CA ASN A 105 2.94 15.66 5.68
C ASN A 105 4.41 15.98 5.34
N LYS A 106 5.37 15.41 6.07
CA LYS A 106 6.82 15.56 5.87
C LYS A 106 7.50 14.18 5.78
N PRO A 107 8.70 14.07 5.19
CA PRO A 107 9.49 12.84 5.24
C PRO A 107 9.75 12.41 6.68
N GLY A 108 9.89 11.10 6.90
CA GLY A 108 10.16 10.58 8.23
C GLY A 108 10.06 9.07 8.32
N GLN A 109 9.99 8.59 9.55
CA GLN A 109 9.86 7.17 9.86
C GLN A 109 8.91 6.99 11.04
N VAL A 110 8.36 5.80 11.18
CA VAL A 110 7.51 5.41 12.31
C VAL A 110 8.03 4.11 12.91
N GLU A 111 8.10 4.05 14.24
CA GLU A 111 8.44 2.83 14.95
C GLU A 111 7.18 2.07 15.33
N TRP A 112 7.17 0.77 15.05
CA TRP A 112 6.10 -0.12 15.44
C TRP A 112 6.62 -1.53 15.72
N ASN A 113 6.24 -2.06 16.89
CA ASN A 113 6.55 -3.43 17.31
C ASN A 113 8.05 -3.79 17.16
N GLY A 114 8.93 -2.87 17.59
CA GLY A 114 10.39 -3.04 17.52
C GLY A 114 11.00 -2.95 16.12
N LYS A 115 10.23 -2.48 15.12
CA LYS A 115 10.69 -2.24 13.75
C LYS A 115 10.45 -0.79 13.35
N THR A 116 11.30 -0.30 12.46
CA THR A 116 11.19 1.05 11.90
C THR A 116 10.71 0.98 10.46
N TYR A 117 9.73 1.80 10.11
CA TYR A 117 9.11 1.87 8.79
C TYR A 117 9.33 3.26 8.19
N THR A 118 9.99 3.32 7.04
CA THR A 118 10.23 4.58 6.32
C THR A 118 8.97 5.04 5.59
N LEU A 119 8.62 6.31 5.75
CA LEU A 119 7.51 6.92 5.03
C LEU A 119 7.96 7.28 3.61
N GLN A 120 7.31 6.68 2.61
CA GLN A 120 7.61 6.86 1.19
C GLN A 120 6.78 8.01 0.60
N PRO A 121 7.35 8.87 -0.26
CA PRO A 121 6.63 9.99 -0.84
C PRO A 121 5.52 9.52 -1.78
N PHE A 122 4.30 10.02 -1.59
CA PHE A 122 3.21 9.79 -2.53
C PHE A 122 2.20 10.93 -2.47
N GLY A 123 1.76 11.43 -3.63
CA GLY A 123 0.86 12.57 -3.67
C GLY A 123 1.46 13.78 -2.95
N ALA A 124 0.72 14.38 -2.03
CA ALA A 124 1.17 15.52 -1.23
C ALA A 124 1.71 15.12 0.16
N GLY A 125 1.78 13.82 0.47
CA GLY A 125 2.23 13.30 1.75
C GLY A 125 3.30 12.22 1.63
N TYR A 126 3.54 11.56 2.76
CA TYR A 126 4.46 10.44 2.91
C TYR A 126 3.75 9.32 3.64
N PHE A 127 3.89 8.08 3.17
CA PHE A 127 3.06 6.96 3.58
C PHE A 127 3.86 5.72 3.93
N THR A 128 3.33 4.93 4.85
CA THR A 128 3.73 3.52 5.01
C THR A 128 2.55 2.71 5.52
N TYR A 129 2.54 1.44 5.20
CA TYR A 129 1.72 0.49 5.95
C TYR A 129 2.37 0.11 7.28
N ILE A 130 1.53 -0.22 8.25
CA ILE A 130 1.92 -0.85 9.51
C ILE A 130 1.11 -2.16 9.66
N PRO A 131 1.77 -3.33 9.64
CA PRO A 131 1.08 -4.60 9.89
C PRO A 131 0.86 -4.81 11.39
N ILE A 132 -0.23 -5.48 11.76
CA ILE A 132 -0.54 -5.88 13.13
C ILE A 132 -0.40 -7.41 13.24
N PRO A 133 0.78 -7.96 13.59
CA PRO A 133 0.96 -9.41 13.73
C PRO A 133 0.00 -10.03 14.76
N LEU A 134 -0.26 -11.34 14.63
CA LEU A 134 -1.09 -12.10 15.59
C LEU A 134 -0.58 -12.03 17.04
N SER A 135 0.70 -11.77 17.24
CA SER A 135 1.33 -11.67 18.57
C SER A 135 1.06 -10.36 19.30
N VAL A 136 0.55 -9.33 18.62
CA VAL A 136 0.29 -8.02 19.23
C VAL A 136 -0.91 -8.14 20.18
N LYS A 137 -0.78 -7.58 21.38
CA LYS A 137 -1.81 -7.62 22.41
C LYS A 137 -2.77 -6.44 22.26
N ALA A 138 -3.97 -6.58 22.81
CA ALA A 138 -4.90 -5.47 22.90
C ALA A 138 -4.33 -4.36 23.80
N GLY A 139 -4.58 -3.10 23.43
CA GLY A 139 -4.04 -1.94 24.15
C GLY A 139 -3.99 -0.68 23.29
N SER A 140 -3.50 0.41 23.86
CA SER A 140 -3.22 1.66 23.14
C SER A 140 -1.73 1.76 22.87
N TYR A 141 -1.37 2.08 21.64
CA TYR A 141 0.01 2.18 21.20
C TYR A 141 0.26 3.53 20.52
N PRO A 142 1.34 4.24 20.88
CA PRO A 142 1.67 5.50 20.22
C PRO A 142 2.19 5.26 18.81
N ILE A 143 1.78 6.11 17.88
CA ILE A 143 2.26 6.19 16.50
C ILE A 143 2.43 7.67 16.17
N GLY A 144 3.67 8.16 16.25
CA GLY A 144 3.92 9.61 16.21
C GLY A 144 3.21 10.31 17.37
N ASP A 145 2.36 11.30 17.06
CA ASP A 145 1.51 11.99 18.03
C ASP A 145 0.09 11.40 18.16
N LYS A 146 -0.19 10.30 17.45
CA LYS A 146 -1.47 9.59 17.45
C LYS A 146 -1.45 8.35 18.34
N GLN A 147 -2.64 7.84 18.63
CA GLN A 147 -2.83 6.60 19.38
C GLN A 147 -3.56 5.58 18.50
N LEU A 148 -2.95 4.41 18.32
CA LEU A 148 -3.56 3.26 17.67
C LEU A 148 -4.17 2.35 18.75
N THR A 149 -5.47 2.09 18.66
CA THR A 149 -6.15 1.16 19.57
C THR A 149 -6.17 -0.24 18.96
N ILE A 150 -5.52 -1.19 19.63
CA ILE A 150 -5.59 -2.61 19.27
C ILE A 150 -6.68 -3.30 20.08
N GLN A 151 -7.64 -3.88 19.39
CA GLN A 151 -8.70 -4.69 19.96
C GLN A 151 -8.29 -6.17 19.99
N ALA A 152 -8.70 -6.89 21.04
CA ALA A 152 -8.48 -8.33 21.09
C ALA A 152 -9.31 -9.03 20.01
N LYS A 153 -8.71 -9.99 19.31
CA LYS A 153 -9.38 -10.83 18.33
C LYS A 153 -9.08 -12.29 18.60
N LYS A 154 -10.14 -13.11 18.63
CA LYS A 154 -10.05 -14.56 18.75
C LYS A 154 -10.14 -15.16 17.35
N PHE A 155 -9.35 -16.20 17.13
CA PHE A 155 -9.38 -16.98 15.90
C PHE A 155 -9.80 -18.40 16.23
N ASP A 156 -10.58 -18.99 15.33
CA ASP A 156 -11.07 -20.35 15.51
C ASP A 156 -9.96 -21.38 15.25
N THR A 157 -10.22 -22.62 15.68
CA THR A 157 -9.31 -23.74 15.47
C THR A 157 -9.77 -24.57 14.26
N GLN A 158 -8.81 -25.06 13.48
CA GLN A 158 -9.03 -25.97 12.37
C GLN A 158 -8.24 -27.26 12.59
N TYR A 159 -8.89 -28.40 12.34
CA TYR A 159 -8.26 -29.72 12.36
C TYR A 159 -8.14 -30.27 10.94
N LEU A 160 -6.94 -30.71 10.58
CA LEU A 160 -6.62 -31.28 9.29
C LEU A 160 -6.08 -32.70 9.47
N GLN A 161 -6.46 -33.58 8.56
CA GLN A 161 -5.90 -34.92 8.45
C GLN A 161 -5.18 -35.01 7.10
N VAL A 162 -3.91 -35.40 7.12
CA VAL A 162 -3.05 -35.52 5.93
C VAL A 162 -2.34 -36.87 5.94
N THR A 163 -1.92 -37.32 4.76
CA THR A 163 -1.16 -38.58 4.64
C THR A 163 0.21 -38.45 5.32
N GLN A 164 0.81 -39.58 5.69
CA GLN A 164 2.18 -39.60 6.25
C GLN A 164 3.20 -38.98 5.28
N GLN A 165 3.00 -39.16 3.97
CA GLN A 165 3.85 -38.54 2.95
C GLN A 165 3.75 -37.02 2.98
N MET A 166 2.56 -36.46 3.16
CA MET A 166 2.39 -35.01 3.30
C MET A 166 3.00 -34.50 4.61
N GLU A 167 2.83 -35.23 5.72
CA GLU A 167 3.43 -34.87 7.00
C GLU A 167 4.97 -34.84 6.91
N SER A 168 5.59 -35.78 6.18
CA SER A 168 7.04 -35.80 5.99
C SER A 168 7.56 -34.66 5.11
N MET A 169 6.73 -34.08 4.23
CA MET A 169 7.16 -32.93 3.42
C MET A 169 7.64 -31.76 4.29
N LYS A 170 6.98 -31.54 5.45
CA LYS A 170 7.34 -30.48 6.39
C LYS A 170 8.67 -30.69 7.11
N GLN A 171 9.28 -31.88 6.98
CA GLN A 171 10.55 -32.23 7.61
C GLN A 171 11.76 -31.93 6.70
N ASP A 172 11.55 -31.68 5.41
CA ASP A 172 12.63 -31.33 4.46
C ASP A 172 12.99 -29.84 4.60
N THR A 173 13.77 -29.55 5.65
CA THR A 173 14.19 -28.19 6.00
C THR A 173 15.07 -27.55 4.93
N GLN A 174 15.83 -28.34 4.17
CA GLN A 174 16.73 -27.84 3.14
C GLN A 174 15.94 -27.18 2.00
N ARG A 175 14.93 -27.86 1.46
CA ARG A 175 14.07 -27.30 0.40
C ARG A 175 13.26 -26.11 0.91
N ILE A 176 12.72 -26.21 2.13
CA ILE A 176 11.95 -25.14 2.76
C ILE A 176 12.80 -23.88 2.92
N GLN A 177 14.04 -24.01 3.41
CA GLN A 177 14.95 -22.87 3.57
C GLN A 177 15.38 -22.28 2.23
N ALA A 178 15.62 -23.11 1.21
CA ALA A 178 15.95 -22.65 -0.13
C ALA A 178 14.81 -21.81 -0.73
N ASP A 179 13.57 -22.29 -0.65
CA ASP A 179 12.40 -21.55 -1.14
C ASP A 179 12.16 -20.28 -0.33
N GLN A 180 12.31 -20.32 1.00
CA GLN A 180 12.17 -19.14 1.85
C GLN A 180 13.19 -18.06 1.48
N LYS A 181 14.41 -18.43 1.11
CA LYS A 181 15.43 -17.48 0.63
C LYS A 181 14.95 -16.78 -0.64
N LYS A 182 14.45 -17.52 -1.63
CA LYS A 182 13.92 -16.94 -2.88
C LYS A 182 12.74 -16.01 -2.61
N ILE A 183 11.79 -16.43 -1.78
CA ILE A 183 10.63 -15.61 -1.40
C ILE A 183 11.07 -14.31 -0.70
N ASN A 184 12.03 -14.39 0.22
CA ASN A 184 12.54 -13.23 0.95
C ASN A 184 13.28 -12.27 0.01
N GLU A 185 14.06 -12.80 -0.93
CA GLU A 185 14.76 -12.00 -1.93
C GLU A 185 13.77 -11.28 -2.85
N ALA A 186 12.76 -12.00 -3.38
CA ALA A 186 11.72 -11.42 -4.23
C ALA A 186 10.89 -10.32 -3.54
N ARG A 187 10.74 -10.39 -2.20
CA ARG A 187 10.00 -9.39 -1.40
C ARG A 187 10.91 -8.45 -0.60
N SER A 188 12.21 -8.43 -0.91
CA SER A 188 13.18 -7.57 -0.21
C SER A 188 13.10 -6.11 -0.66
N GLN A 189 12.59 -5.87 -1.87
CA GLN A 189 12.39 -4.57 -2.47
C GLN A 189 10.95 -4.45 -2.95
N SER A 190 10.41 -3.24 -2.83
CA SER A 190 9.07 -2.89 -3.31
C SER A 190 9.14 -1.51 -3.94
N GLU A 191 8.29 -1.26 -4.93
CA GLU A 191 8.15 0.05 -5.54
C GLU A 191 7.79 1.11 -4.47
N PRO A 192 8.43 2.28 -4.44
CA PRO A 192 8.22 3.30 -3.40
C PRO A 192 6.93 4.11 -3.63
N GLU A 193 6.03 3.66 -4.50
CA GLU A 193 4.74 4.28 -4.78
C GLU A 193 3.61 3.24 -4.79
N PHE A 194 2.36 3.66 -4.60
CA PHE A 194 1.23 2.78 -4.84
C PHE A 194 1.09 2.53 -6.35
N LEU A 195 1.12 1.25 -6.74
CA LEU A 195 0.94 0.85 -8.14
C LEU A 195 -0.53 0.76 -8.57
N PHE A 196 -1.45 1.00 -7.63
CA PHE A 196 -2.89 0.91 -7.81
C PHE A 196 -3.58 2.19 -7.34
N ASP A 197 -4.77 2.43 -7.89
CA ASP A 197 -5.63 3.58 -7.57
C ASP A 197 -7.08 3.17 -7.27
N SER A 198 -7.35 1.86 -7.19
CA SER A 198 -8.69 1.31 -7.01
C SER A 198 -8.71 0.12 -6.06
N ALA A 199 -9.89 -0.22 -5.54
CA ALA A 199 -10.05 -1.31 -4.59
C ALA A 199 -9.61 -2.67 -5.17
N PHE A 200 -9.07 -3.52 -4.29
CA PHE A 200 -8.66 -4.87 -4.62
C PHE A 200 -9.87 -5.77 -4.85
N ILE A 201 -9.79 -6.64 -5.85
CA ILE A 201 -10.83 -7.65 -6.13
C ILE A 201 -10.45 -8.99 -5.51
N GLN A 202 -11.44 -9.83 -5.22
CA GLN A 202 -11.15 -11.22 -4.91
C GLN A 202 -10.50 -11.90 -6.14
N PRO A 203 -9.44 -12.70 -5.93
CA PRO A 203 -8.65 -13.27 -7.03
C PRO A 203 -9.36 -14.43 -7.74
N VAL A 204 -10.34 -15.07 -7.09
CA VAL A 204 -11.17 -16.14 -7.65
C VAL A 204 -12.56 -16.08 -7.03
N GLU A 205 -13.58 -16.39 -7.82
CA GLU A 205 -14.92 -16.67 -7.30
C GLU A 205 -14.94 -18.10 -6.74
N GLY A 206 -14.70 -18.22 -5.44
CA GLY A 206 -14.60 -19.50 -4.73
C GLY A 206 -15.26 -19.44 -3.36
N ARG A 207 -15.51 -20.61 -2.78
CA ARG A 207 -16.02 -20.72 -1.41
C ARG A 207 -14.87 -20.55 -0.43
N LEU A 208 -14.96 -19.58 0.48
CA LEU A 208 -14.03 -19.46 1.61
C LEU A 208 -14.10 -20.71 2.49
N THR A 209 -13.05 -21.54 2.48
CA THR A 209 -12.98 -22.77 3.27
C THR A 209 -12.13 -22.61 4.52
N THR A 210 -11.15 -21.71 4.51
CA THR A 210 -10.36 -21.41 5.70
C THR A 210 -10.11 -19.91 5.80
N PRO A 211 -10.71 -19.25 6.80
CA PRO A 211 -10.44 -17.85 7.11
C PRO A 211 -9.05 -17.64 7.70
N TYR A 212 -8.57 -16.39 7.57
CA TYR A 212 -7.31 -15.95 8.15
C TYR A 212 -7.26 -16.11 9.67
N GLY A 213 -6.09 -16.52 10.15
CA GLY A 213 -5.69 -16.60 11.55
C GLY A 213 -6.10 -17.89 12.25
N HIS A 214 -6.83 -18.79 11.59
CA HIS A 214 -7.25 -20.07 12.17
C HIS A 214 -6.04 -20.85 12.70
N THR A 215 -6.12 -21.32 13.95
CA THR A 215 -5.06 -22.15 14.53
C THR A 215 -5.19 -23.57 13.99
N ARG A 216 -4.17 -24.08 13.30
CA ARG A 216 -4.20 -25.41 12.69
C ARG A 216 -3.60 -26.48 13.60
N TYR A 217 -4.31 -27.59 13.66
CA TYR A 217 -3.81 -28.87 14.15
C TYR A 217 -3.77 -29.85 12.98
N VAL A 218 -2.62 -30.47 12.73
CA VAL A 218 -2.44 -31.46 11.67
C VAL A 218 -2.18 -32.82 12.32
N ASN A 219 -2.98 -33.83 11.97
CA ASN A 219 -2.88 -35.19 12.53
C ASN A 219 -2.88 -35.18 14.08
N GLY A 220 -3.69 -34.28 14.67
CA GLY A 220 -3.84 -34.13 16.13
C GLY A 220 -2.75 -33.31 16.84
N LYS A 221 -1.71 -32.85 16.13
CA LYS A 221 -0.62 -32.05 16.70
C LYS A 221 -0.79 -30.57 16.33
N TYR A 222 -0.41 -29.68 17.24
CA TYR A 222 -0.31 -28.25 16.93
C TYR A 222 0.66 -28.04 15.76
N ASP A 223 0.26 -27.20 14.81
CA ASP A 223 1.08 -26.85 13.64
C ASP A 223 1.40 -25.34 13.64
N SER A 224 0.48 -24.52 13.14
CA SER A 224 0.67 -23.08 13.00
C SER A 224 -0.66 -22.35 12.82
N SER A 225 -0.68 -21.03 12.95
CA SER A 225 -1.82 -20.22 12.50
C SER A 225 -1.81 -20.09 10.97
N HIS A 226 -2.96 -20.23 10.34
CA HIS A 226 -3.12 -20.03 8.90
C HIS A 226 -3.18 -18.54 8.58
N LEU A 227 -2.04 -17.97 8.18
CA LEU A 227 -1.91 -16.53 7.91
C LEU A 227 -2.30 -16.17 6.47
N ALA A 228 -3.38 -16.76 5.96
CA ALA A 228 -3.88 -16.60 4.60
C ALA A 228 -5.39 -16.87 4.57
N ILE A 229 -6.01 -16.76 3.40
CA ILE A 229 -7.34 -17.35 3.16
C ILE A 229 -7.23 -18.49 2.15
N ASP A 230 -8.05 -19.52 2.32
CA ASP A 230 -8.19 -20.59 1.34
C ASP A 230 -9.56 -20.49 0.66
N LEU A 231 -9.54 -20.34 -0.67
CA LEU A 231 -10.72 -20.22 -1.53
C LEU A 231 -10.85 -21.48 -2.38
N ALA A 232 -11.80 -22.35 -2.04
CA ALA A 232 -12.06 -23.56 -2.81
C ALA A 232 -12.76 -23.23 -4.14
N ALA A 233 -12.16 -23.69 -5.23
CA ALA A 233 -12.67 -23.58 -6.59
C ALA A 233 -12.21 -24.79 -7.40
N LYS A 234 -12.86 -25.07 -8.53
CA LYS A 234 -12.48 -26.22 -9.37
C LYS A 234 -11.05 -26.01 -9.89
N GLU A 235 -10.28 -27.09 -10.01
CA GLU A 235 -8.99 -27.04 -10.70
C GLU A 235 -9.18 -26.50 -12.14
N GLY A 236 -8.22 -25.68 -12.59
CA GLY A 236 -8.32 -24.98 -13.87
C GLY A 236 -9.13 -23.68 -13.83
N THR A 237 -9.76 -23.31 -12.69
CA THR A 237 -10.45 -22.02 -12.58
C THR A 237 -9.45 -20.86 -12.73
N PRO A 238 -9.72 -19.85 -13.59
CA PRO A 238 -8.85 -18.71 -13.75
C PRO A 238 -8.66 -17.91 -12.44
N ILE A 239 -7.40 -17.60 -12.13
CA ILE A 239 -6.99 -16.72 -11.03
C ILE A 239 -6.66 -15.35 -11.61
N LYS A 240 -7.29 -14.31 -11.07
CA LYS A 240 -7.10 -12.93 -11.45
C LYS A 240 -6.09 -12.23 -10.53
N ALA A 241 -5.29 -11.32 -11.07
CA ALA A 241 -4.54 -10.36 -10.27
C ALA A 241 -5.52 -9.51 -9.45
N THR A 242 -5.33 -9.50 -8.13
CA THR A 242 -6.20 -8.76 -7.20
C THR A 242 -6.17 -7.25 -7.44
N ASN A 243 -5.07 -6.73 -7.99
CA ASN A 243 -4.88 -5.35 -8.40
C ASN A 243 -3.67 -5.22 -9.34
N ASP A 244 -3.44 -4.00 -9.82
CA ASP A 244 -2.24 -3.63 -10.57
C ASP A 244 -0.97 -3.95 -9.77
N GLY A 245 0.05 -4.47 -10.44
CA GLY A 245 1.31 -4.82 -9.78
C GLY A 245 2.39 -5.33 -10.71
N VAL A 246 3.55 -5.63 -10.12
CA VAL A 246 4.70 -6.23 -10.79
C VAL A 246 4.91 -7.63 -10.24
N VAL A 247 5.03 -8.63 -11.10
CA VAL A 247 5.34 -10.00 -10.69
C VAL A 247 6.79 -10.05 -10.19
N VAL A 248 6.99 -10.35 -8.90
CA VAL A 248 8.34 -10.46 -8.31
C VAL A 248 8.82 -11.90 -8.17
N LEU A 249 7.89 -12.86 -8.18
CA LEU A 249 8.19 -14.29 -8.18
C LEU A 249 7.07 -15.04 -8.90
N ALA A 250 7.43 -15.99 -9.76
CA ALA A 250 6.51 -16.90 -10.45
C ALA A 250 7.23 -18.21 -10.76
N GLU A 251 7.17 -19.17 -9.84
CA GLU A 251 7.86 -20.46 -9.97
C GLU A 251 7.20 -21.58 -9.14
N MET A 252 7.63 -22.82 -9.37
CA MET A 252 7.25 -23.98 -8.56
C MET A 252 8.10 -24.03 -7.28
N LEU A 253 7.45 -23.89 -6.13
CA LEU A 253 8.03 -24.03 -4.80
C LEU A 253 7.60 -25.36 -4.16
N TYR A 254 8.34 -25.81 -3.17
CA TYR A 254 8.18 -27.14 -2.58
C TYR A 254 6.87 -27.31 -1.81
N LEU A 255 6.61 -26.46 -0.80
CA LEU A 255 5.37 -26.53 -0.01
C LEU A 255 4.26 -25.68 -0.62
N THR A 256 4.61 -24.52 -1.18
CA THR A 256 3.63 -23.58 -1.74
C THR A 256 3.11 -24.03 -3.11
N GLY A 257 3.79 -24.98 -3.77
CA GLY A 257 3.48 -25.38 -5.14
C GLY A 257 3.83 -24.28 -6.14
N ASN A 258 3.17 -24.28 -7.29
CA ASN A 258 3.25 -23.15 -8.22
C ASN A 258 2.71 -21.90 -7.53
N ALA A 259 3.54 -20.87 -7.46
CA ALA A 259 3.24 -19.67 -6.72
C ALA A 259 3.56 -18.41 -7.52
N ILE A 260 2.74 -17.38 -7.34
CA ILE A 260 2.98 -16.02 -7.83
C ILE A 260 3.00 -15.07 -6.65
N TYR A 261 3.92 -14.12 -6.68
CA TYR A 261 3.94 -12.95 -5.81
C TYR A 261 3.90 -11.69 -6.65
N LEU A 262 2.95 -10.80 -6.36
CA LEU A 262 2.86 -9.48 -6.98
C LEU A 262 3.24 -8.41 -5.96
N ASP A 263 4.14 -7.52 -6.34
CA ASP A 263 4.35 -6.25 -5.65
C ASP A 263 3.28 -5.24 -6.11
N HIS A 264 2.57 -4.65 -5.15
CA HIS A 264 1.61 -3.57 -5.35
C HIS A 264 2.19 -2.20 -4.96
N GLY A 265 3.46 -2.18 -4.57
CA GLY A 265 4.18 -1.03 -4.07
C GLY A 265 3.98 -0.81 -2.57
N MET A 266 4.76 0.12 -2.01
CA MET A 266 4.71 0.50 -0.58
C MET A 266 4.93 -0.66 0.40
N GLY A 267 5.61 -1.73 -0.03
CA GLY A 267 5.83 -2.94 0.77
C GLY A 267 4.62 -3.86 0.87
N LEU A 268 3.58 -3.65 0.04
CA LEU A 268 2.40 -4.50 -0.05
C LEU A 268 2.55 -5.52 -1.19
N PHE A 269 2.45 -6.80 -0.87
CA PHE A 269 2.49 -7.88 -1.85
C PHE A 269 1.27 -8.79 -1.72
N SER A 270 0.79 -9.34 -2.84
CA SER A 270 -0.15 -10.47 -2.82
C SER A 270 0.55 -11.76 -3.24
N GLN A 271 0.16 -12.88 -2.62
CA GLN A 271 0.63 -14.23 -2.91
C GLN A 271 -0.53 -15.09 -3.38
N TYR A 272 -0.27 -15.90 -4.41
CA TYR A 272 -1.18 -16.89 -4.98
C TYR A 272 -0.44 -18.22 -4.99
N ALA A 273 -1.02 -19.26 -4.40
CA ALA A 273 -0.33 -20.53 -4.18
C ALA A 273 -1.20 -21.74 -4.56
N HIS A 274 -0.54 -22.90 -4.60
CA HIS A 274 -1.09 -24.21 -5.00
C HIS A 274 -1.63 -24.26 -6.44
N MET A 275 -1.12 -23.38 -7.33
CA MET A 275 -1.65 -23.23 -8.68
C MET A 275 -1.36 -24.47 -9.55
N SER A 276 -2.20 -24.74 -10.55
CA SER A 276 -1.93 -25.80 -11.54
C SER A 276 -1.04 -25.27 -12.67
N GLU A 277 -1.22 -24.00 -13.03
CA GLU A 277 -0.49 -23.34 -14.12
C GLU A 277 -0.19 -21.87 -13.78
N LEU A 278 1.01 -21.42 -14.15
CA LEU A 278 1.43 -20.02 -14.09
C LEU A 278 1.32 -19.41 -15.50
N LYS A 279 0.64 -18.27 -15.64
CA LYS A 279 0.46 -17.57 -16.94
C LYS A 279 1.31 -16.30 -17.06
N VAL A 280 2.10 -15.99 -16.05
CA VAL A 280 3.01 -14.84 -15.99
C VAL A 280 4.36 -15.28 -15.45
N LYS A 281 5.37 -14.43 -15.62
CA LYS A 281 6.75 -14.63 -15.12
C LYS A 281 7.22 -13.41 -14.33
N ALA A 282 8.28 -13.59 -13.54
CA ALA A 282 8.92 -12.47 -12.83
C ALA A 282 9.32 -11.35 -13.80
N GLY A 283 9.05 -10.11 -13.40
CA GLY A 283 9.24 -8.89 -14.19
C GLY A 283 8.00 -8.43 -14.98
N ASP A 284 6.99 -9.28 -15.17
CA ASP A 284 5.77 -8.88 -15.87
C ASP A 284 4.98 -7.83 -15.06
N ARG A 285 4.45 -6.82 -15.73
CA ARG A 285 3.45 -5.89 -15.16
C ARG A 285 2.06 -6.40 -15.48
N VAL A 286 1.22 -6.50 -14.47
CA VAL A 286 -0.18 -6.97 -14.60
C VAL A 286 -1.15 -5.88 -14.16
N LYS A 287 -2.34 -5.90 -14.74
CA LYS A 287 -3.47 -5.07 -14.36
C LYS A 287 -4.46 -5.84 -13.52
N LYS A 288 -5.20 -5.12 -12.69
CA LYS A 288 -6.32 -5.67 -11.92
C LYS A 288 -7.26 -6.46 -12.84
N GLY A 289 -7.49 -7.72 -12.51
CA GLY A 289 -8.37 -8.59 -13.29
C GLY A 289 -7.67 -9.45 -14.35
N ASP A 290 -6.41 -9.18 -14.68
CA ASP A 290 -5.64 -10.02 -15.60
C ASP A 290 -5.54 -11.45 -15.07
N ILE A 291 -5.67 -12.43 -15.95
CA ILE A 291 -5.54 -13.84 -15.57
C ILE A 291 -4.04 -14.17 -15.44
N ILE A 292 -3.60 -14.46 -14.22
CA ILE A 292 -2.19 -14.72 -13.89
C ILE A 292 -1.87 -16.21 -13.74
N GLY A 293 -2.90 -17.06 -13.68
CA GLY A 293 -2.76 -18.50 -13.73
C GLY A 293 -4.04 -19.22 -13.36
N LEU A 294 -3.94 -20.50 -12.98
CA LEU A 294 -5.10 -21.37 -12.77
C LEU A 294 -5.06 -22.05 -11.40
N VAL A 295 -6.23 -22.20 -10.77
CA VAL A 295 -6.41 -22.94 -9.52
C VAL A 295 -5.91 -24.37 -9.70
N GLY A 296 -5.25 -24.92 -8.68
CA GLY A 296 -4.74 -26.28 -8.68
C GLY A 296 -4.65 -26.86 -7.27
N THR A 297 -3.79 -27.87 -7.13
CA THR A 297 -3.50 -28.54 -5.85
C THR A 297 -2.02 -28.93 -5.72
N THR A 298 -1.12 -28.09 -6.27
CA THR A 298 0.33 -28.36 -6.20
C THR A 298 0.92 -28.05 -4.83
N GLY A 299 2.02 -28.71 -4.46
CA GLY A 299 2.68 -28.52 -3.16
C GLY A 299 1.94 -29.20 -2.00
N PHE A 300 1.99 -28.61 -0.81
CA PHE A 300 1.30 -29.08 0.39
C PHE A 300 -0.17 -28.65 0.36
N SER A 301 -0.99 -29.39 -0.40
CA SER A 301 -2.41 -29.13 -0.60
C SER A 301 -3.21 -30.44 -0.53
N THR A 302 -4.40 -30.42 0.07
CA THR A 302 -5.29 -31.60 0.22
C THR A 302 -6.38 -31.66 -0.84
N GLY A 303 -6.48 -30.66 -1.72
CA GLY A 303 -7.44 -30.62 -2.82
C GLY A 303 -7.45 -29.25 -3.51
N PRO A 304 -8.18 -29.10 -4.63
CA PRO A 304 -8.18 -27.86 -5.40
C PRO A 304 -8.67 -26.63 -4.62
N HIS A 305 -7.78 -25.66 -4.44
CA HIS A 305 -8.09 -24.36 -3.83
C HIS A 305 -7.01 -23.33 -4.17
N LEU A 306 -7.34 -22.04 -4.03
CA LEU A 306 -6.36 -20.97 -4.00
C LEU A 306 -6.04 -20.62 -2.55
N HIS A 307 -4.77 -20.75 -2.17
CA HIS A 307 -4.23 -20.15 -0.95
C HIS A 307 -3.75 -18.73 -1.28
N PHE A 308 -4.36 -17.74 -0.64
CA PHE A 308 -4.15 -16.33 -0.94
C PHE A 308 -3.74 -15.53 0.29
N THR A 309 -2.68 -14.76 0.18
CA THR A 309 -2.08 -14.01 1.29
C THR A 309 -1.74 -12.60 0.86
N PHE A 310 -1.99 -11.60 1.71
CA PHE A 310 -1.29 -10.32 1.61
C PHE A 310 -0.11 -10.30 2.55
N TRP A 311 0.98 -9.70 2.09
CA TRP A 311 2.17 -9.44 2.89
C TRP A 311 2.40 -7.95 2.94
N VAL A 312 2.63 -7.43 4.14
CA VAL A 312 2.96 -6.03 4.39
C VAL A 312 4.28 -5.99 5.13
N HIS A 313 5.32 -5.44 4.51
CA HIS A 313 6.66 -5.36 5.09
C HIS A 313 7.14 -6.70 5.67
N ASN A 314 6.95 -7.77 4.88
CA ASN A 314 7.26 -9.16 5.24
C ASN A 314 6.44 -9.76 6.40
N VAL A 315 5.29 -9.18 6.75
CA VAL A 315 4.33 -9.73 7.72
C VAL A 315 3.03 -10.09 6.99
N GLN A 316 2.54 -11.32 7.16
CA GLN A 316 1.24 -11.68 6.60
C GLN A 316 0.10 -10.85 7.22
N ALA A 317 -0.86 -10.50 6.38
CA ALA A 317 -2.02 -9.71 6.73
C ALA A 317 -3.31 -10.40 6.28
N ASN A 318 -4.40 -10.13 7.00
CA ASN A 318 -5.72 -10.61 6.68
C ASN A 318 -6.20 -10.06 5.32
N PRO A 319 -6.35 -10.90 4.30
CA PRO A 319 -6.70 -10.43 2.95
C PRO A 319 -8.05 -9.75 2.84
N ASN A 320 -8.99 -10.10 3.72
CA ASN A 320 -10.35 -9.55 3.67
C ASN A 320 -10.41 -8.04 3.90
N LEU A 321 -9.36 -7.43 4.47
CA LEU A 321 -9.30 -5.97 4.65
C LEU A 321 -9.14 -5.21 3.35
N PHE A 322 -8.49 -5.80 2.36
CA PHE A 322 -8.16 -5.13 1.11
C PHE A 322 -9.30 -5.20 0.10
N PHE A 323 -10.15 -6.23 0.16
CA PHE A 323 -11.20 -6.43 -0.83
C PHE A 323 -12.26 -5.33 -0.76
N ASN A 324 -12.64 -4.81 -1.94
CA ASN A 324 -13.71 -3.83 -2.13
C ASN A 324 -13.51 -2.46 -1.46
N LYS A 325 -12.36 -2.24 -0.80
CA LYS A 325 -12.01 -0.95 -0.19
C LYS A 325 -10.58 -0.56 -0.53
N LEU A 326 -10.38 0.72 -0.82
CA LEU A 326 -9.05 1.29 -0.85
C LEU A 326 -8.51 1.45 0.58
N PRO A 327 -7.20 1.28 0.80
CA PRO A 327 -6.60 1.56 2.11
C PRO A 327 -6.81 2.99 2.62
N PHE A 328 -7.05 3.94 1.71
CA PHE A 328 -7.39 5.34 2.00
C PHE A 328 -8.84 5.52 2.50
N GLN A 329 -9.63 4.44 2.50
CA GLN A 329 -11.08 4.42 2.81
C GLN A 329 -11.42 3.38 3.89
N TRP A 330 -10.42 2.92 4.67
CA TRP A 330 -10.63 1.98 5.75
C TRP A 330 -11.25 2.59 6.99
#